data_AF-A0A2I0SZM1-F1
#
_entry.id   AF-A0A2I0SZM1-F1
#
_cell.length_a   1.000
_cell.length_b   1.000
_cell.length_c   1.000
_cell.angle_alpha   90.00
_cell.angle_beta   90.00
_cell.angle_gamma   90.00
#
_symmetry.space_group_name_H-M   'P 1'
#
loop_
_entity.id
_entity.type
_entity.pdbx_description
1 polymer ?
#
loop_
_entity_poly.entity_id
_entity_poly.type
_entity_poly.pdbx_seq_one_letter_code
_entity_poly.pdbx_strand_id
1 'polypeptide(L)'
;MRNQETRLNANIKSDRVMPEEIARYYKHYVKVMGLQKNFRDNVYITSVSRLYRGKDDEDRSEINEGISTQHLEMEDGQKSLIKRNWEVRGYQRATDGSHVPFCLFAENVALATGSFDSPGRLQVEGEDFPFVLHSMSDFGAAISKGKFRGKADPVLIVGAGLTAADAVLCAYNNNIPVIHVFRRRVTDTSLIFKQLPKKLYPEYHKGIA
;
A
#
# COMPACT_ATOMS: atom_id res chain seq x y z
N MET A 1 -39.76 -15.81 39.21
CA MET A 1 -38.71 -14.80 39.46
C MET A 1 -37.43 -15.25 38.79
N ARG A 2 -36.86 -14.37 37.96
CA ARG A 2 -35.51 -14.35 37.35
C ARG A 2 -35.15 -15.41 36.29
N ASN A 3 -35.38 -15.00 35.04
CA ASN A 3 -34.51 -15.25 33.89
C ASN A 3 -33.04 -14.93 34.23
N GLN A 4 -32.12 -15.78 33.81
CA GLN A 4 -30.81 -15.33 33.31
C GLN A 4 -30.55 -16.05 31.99
N GLU A 5 -30.83 -15.31 30.94
CA GLU A 5 -30.60 -15.60 29.54
C GLU A 5 -29.11 -15.87 29.30
N THR A 6 -28.84 -17.06 28.78
CA THR A 6 -28.01 -17.35 27.61
C THR A 6 -27.26 -16.15 27.03
N ARG A 7 -26.14 -15.75 27.62
CA ARG A 7 -25.13 -14.93 26.93
C ARG A 7 -24.24 -15.82 26.08
N LEU A 8 -24.84 -16.40 25.04
CA LEU A 8 -24.09 -16.69 23.83
C LEU A 8 -23.70 -15.31 23.27
N ASN A 9 -22.52 -14.82 23.63
CA ASN A 9 -21.91 -13.68 22.97
C ASN A 9 -21.81 -14.06 21.50
N ALA A 10 -22.81 -13.65 20.72
CA ALA A 10 -22.86 -13.80 19.29
C ALA A 10 -21.63 -13.10 18.76
N ASN A 11 -20.62 -13.91 18.45
CA ASN A 11 -19.55 -13.58 17.55
C ASN A 11 -20.23 -13.19 16.24
N ILE A 12 -20.54 -11.90 16.10
CA ILE A 12 -20.85 -11.30 14.80
C ILE A 12 -19.55 -11.44 14.05
N LYS A 13 -19.34 -12.61 13.42
CA LYS A 13 -18.32 -12.81 12.42
C LYS A 13 -18.57 -11.73 11.39
N SER A 14 -17.75 -10.69 11.45
CA SER A 14 -17.70 -9.69 10.41
C SER A 14 -17.43 -10.46 9.11
N ASP A 15 -18.26 -10.30 8.09
CA ASP A 15 -18.04 -10.86 6.72
C ASP A 15 -16.77 -10.27 6.07
N ARG A 16 -16.01 -9.48 6.82
CA ARG A 16 -14.80 -8.83 6.40
C ARG A 16 -13.63 -9.81 6.37
N VAL A 17 -13.03 -9.91 5.18
CA VAL A 17 -11.76 -10.58 4.96
C VAL A 17 -10.62 -9.72 5.51
N MET A 18 -9.78 -10.31 6.36
CA MET A 18 -8.62 -9.63 6.94
C MET A 18 -7.51 -9.43 5.91
N PRO A 19 -6.65 -8.39 6.02
CA PRO A 19 -5.54 -8.17 5.08
C PRO A 19 -4.65 -9.40 4.87
N GLU A 20 -4.44 -10.20 5.92
CA GLU A 20 -3.68 -11.45 5.84
C GLU A 20 -4.35 -12.50 4.94
N GLU A 21 -5.68 -12.60 5.02
CA GLU A 21 -6.47 -13.51 4.17
C GLU A 21 -6.47 -13.02 2.72
N ILE A 22 -6.55 -11.71 2.49
CA ILE A 22 -6.41 -11.09 1.16
C ILE A 22 -5.03 -11.42 0.57
N ALA A 23 -3.95 -11.27 1.36
CA ALA A 23 -2.59 -11.60 0.92
C ALA A 23 -2.45 -13.08 0.54
N ARG A 24 -3.04 -13.98 1.36
CA ARG A 24 -3.07 -15.42 1.08
C ARG A 24 -3.85 -15.74 -0.19
N TYR A 25 -4.98 -15.08 -0.41
CA TYR A 25 -5.78 -15.20 -1.62
C TYR A 25 -4.97 -14.82 -2.87
N TYR A 26 -4.33 -13.65 -2.89
CA TYR A 26 -3.53 -13.23 -4.05
C TYR A 26 -2.35 -14.15 -4.33
N LYS A 27 -1.66 -14.63 -3.27
CA LYS A 27 -0.58 -15.62 -3.41
C LYS A 27 -1.09 -16.91 -4.04
N HIS A 28 -2.26 -17.39 -3.62
CA HIS A 28 -2.90 -18.56 -4.19
C HIS A 28 -3.33 -18.33 -5.65
N TYR A 29 -3.94 -17.17 -5.93
CA TYR A 29 -4.38 -16.78 -7.26
C TYR A 29 -3.23 -16.74 -8.27
N VAL A 30 -2.11 -16.08 -7.93
CA VAL A 30 -0.91 -16.04 -8.78
C VAL A 30 -0.41 -17.45 -9.09
N LYS A 31 -0.49 -18.37 -8.10
CA LYS A 31 -0.08 -19.76 -8.28
C LYS A 31 -1.01 -20.53 -9.21
N VAL A 32 -2.31 -20.45 -8.99
CA VAL A 32 -3.33 -21.18 -9.76
C VAL A 32 -3.39 -20.70 -11.21
N MET A 33 -3.22 -19.40 -11.43
CA MET A 33 -3.27 -18.80 -12.76
C MET A 33 -1.94 -18.88 -13.54
N GLY A 34 -0.89 -19.50 -12.98
CA GLY A 34 0.38 -19.67 -13.67
C GLY A 34 1.14 -18.36 -13.94
N LEU A 35 0.88 -17.31 -13.14
CA LEU A 35 1.42 -15.97 -13.38
C LEU A 35 2.83 -15.79 -12.82
N GLN A 36 3.34 -16.73 -12.01
CA GLN A 36 4.62 -16.63 -11.27
C GLN A 36 5.79 -16.20 -12.16
N LYS A 37 5.86 -16.73 -13.40
CA LYS A 37 6.94 -16.45 -14.36
C LYS A 37 7.07 -14.96 -14.72
N ASN A 38 5.97 -14.20 -14.59
CA ASN A 38 5.90 -12.78 -14.92
C ASN A 38 6.29 -11.87 -13.73
N PHE A 39 6.48 -12.42 -12.54
CA PHE A 39 6.86 -11.65 -11.36
C PHE A 39 8.38 -11.64 -11.18
N ARG A 40 8.89 -10.50 -10.69
CA ARG A 40 10.26 -10.33 -10.20
C ARG A 40 10.19 -9.69 -8.83
N ASP A 41 10.86 -10.29 -7.85
CA ASP A 41 10.94 -9.79 -6.49
C ASP A 41 12.23 -8.99 -6.27
N ASN A 42 12.25 -8.20 -5.20
CA ASN A 42 13.39 -7.33 -4.83
C ASN A 42 13.84 -6.36 -5.93
N VAL A 43 12.93 -5.95 -6.81
CA VAL A 43 13.19 -4.98 -7.90
C VAL A 43 12.66 -3.60 -7.51
N TYR A 44 13.50 -2.59 -7.68
CA TYR A 44 13.20 -1.19 -7.42
C TYR A 44 13.31 -0.38 -8.70
N ILE A 45 12.21 0.24 -9.12
CA ILE A 45 12.17 1.13 -10.29
C ILE A 45 12.59 2.53 -9.86
N THR A 46 13.57 3.11 -10.56
CA THR A 46 14.12 4.43 -10.25
C THR A 46 13.83 5.46 -11.33
N SER A 47 13.53 5.03 -12.56
CA SER A 47 13.23 5.95 -13.67
C SER A 47 12.35 5.28 -14.72
N VAL A 48 11.38 6.04 -15.25
CA VAL A 48 10.57 5.68 -16.42
C VAL A 48 10.59 6.88 -17.37
N SER A 49 11.19 6.72 -18.54
CA SER A 49 11.42 7.80 -19.52
C SER A 49 10.98 7.36 -20.91
N ARG A 50 10.39 8.27 -21.70
CA ARG A 50 10.05 7.99 -23.10
C ARG A 50 11.29 8.13 -23.96
N LEU A 51 11.68 7.07 -24.66
CA LEU A 51 12.75 7.11 -25.65
C LEU A 51 12.16 7.42 -27.03
N TYR A 52 12.75 8.39 -27.73
CA TYR A 52 12.51 8.59 -29.14
C TYR A 52 13.72 8.03 -29.88
N ARG A 53 13.51 6.96 -30.64
CA ARG A 53 14.55 6.49 -31.56
C ARG A 53 14.35 7.21 -32.89
N GLY A 54 15.25 8.14 -33.20
CA GLY A 54 15.39 8.69 -34.55
C GLY A 54 15.76 7.56 -35.51
N LYS A 55 15.43 7.72 -36.80
CA LYS A 55 15.64 6.68 -37.82
C LYS A 55 17.09 6.60 -38.32
N ASP A 56 18.02 7.30 -37.66
CA ASP A 56 19.33 7.63 -38.22
C ASP A 56 20.50 6.85 -37.59
N ASP A 57 20.25 5.94 -36.64
CA ASP A 57 21.31 5.19 -35.94
C ASP A 57 21.88 3.98 -36.71
N GLU A 58 21.51 3.79 -37.99
CA GLU A 58 22.16 2.78 -38.85
C GLU A 58 23.29 3.35 -39.72
N ASP A 59 23.58 4.66 -39.68
CA ASP A 59 24.75 5.18 -40.40
C ASP A 59 25.41 6.39 -39.71
N ARG A 60 26.71 6.22 -39.41
CA ARG A 60 27.76 7.22 -39.15
C ARG A 60 27.96 7.77 -37.73
N SER A 61 29.07 7.30 -37.16
CA SER A 61 30.22 8.10 -36.68
C SER A 61 30.04 9.62 -36.48
N GLU A 62 30.31 10.04 -35.25
CA GLU A 62 30.90 11.30 -34.77
C GLU A 62 30.09 12.62 -34.79
N ILE A 63 30.26 13.35 -33.67
CA ILE A 63 30.21 14.80 -33.41
C ILE A 63 28.96 15.38 -32.70
N ASN A 64 29.13 15.52 -31.38
CA ASN A 64 28.93 16.67 -30.48
C ASN A 64 27.71 17.64 -30.55
N GLU A 65 27.35 18.06 -29.33
CA GLU A 65 26.77 19.35 -28.91
C GLU A 65 25.28 19.67 -29.15
N GLY A 66 24.52 19.61 -28.05
CA GLY A 66 23.76 20.75 -27.56
C GLY A 66 22.40 21.09 -28.18
N ILE A 67 21.43 21.28 -27.27
CA ILE A 67 20.32 22.26 -27.33
C ILE A 67 18.92 21.75 -27.71
N SER A 68 18.08 21.80 -26.67
CA SER A 68 16.69 22.29 -26.56
C SER A 68 15.57 21.72 -27.44
N THR A 69 14.61 21.15 -26.72
CA THR A 69 13.18 21.14 -27.03
C THR A 69 12.67 22.45 -27.64
N GLN A 70 11.96 22.37 -28.76
CA GLN A 70 10.69 23.06 -29.03
C GLN A 70 10.08 22.63 -30.38
N HIS A 71 8.76 22.41 -30.36
CA HIS A 71 7.79 22.51 -31.46
C HIS A 71 8.20 22.09 -32.89
N LEU A 72 7.56 21.03 -33.40
CA LEU A 72 7.02 21.05 -34.77
C LEU A 72 5.69 20.27 -34.81
N GLU A 73 4.62 21.01 -35.05
CA GLU A 73 3.40 20.50 -35.68
C GLU A 73 3.78 19.97 -37.07
N MET A 74 3.28 18.80 -37.46
CA MET A 74 3.40 18.32 -38.83
C MET A 74 2.07 17.72 -39.29
N GLU A 75 1.45 18.45 -40.21
CA GLU A 75 0.44 17.95 -41.13
C GLU A 75 1.04 16.93 -42.09
N ASP A 76 0.22 15.94 -42.37
CA ASP A 76 0.13 15.01 -43.50
C ASP A 76 1.38 14.28 -44.04
N GLY A 77 1.24 12.95 -44.15
CA GLY A 77 1.86 12.23 -45.27
C GLY A 77 3.20 11.50 -45.09
N GLN A 78 3.61 11.05 -43.90
CA GLN A 78 4.41 9.82 -43.67
C GLN A 78 4.84 9.73 -42.20
N LYS A 79 3.98 9.18 -41.34
CA LYS A 79 4.37 8.82 -39.97
C LYS A 79 5.34 7.64 -40.02
N SER A 80 6.63 7.95 -40.17
CA SER A 80 7.69 7.08 -39.67
C SER A 80 7.31 6.73 -38.24
N LEU A 81 6.94 5.47 -38.00
CA LEU A 81 6.57 4.98 -36.69
C LEU A 81 7.81 5.05 -35.80
N ILE A 82 8.08 6.21 -35.20
CA ILE A 82 9.03 6.36 -34.11
C ILE A 82 8.64 5.27 -33.12
N LYS A 83 9.49 4.27 -32.92
CA LYS A 83 9.22 3.17 -32.00
C LYS A 83 9.29 3.76 -30.58
N ARG A 84 8.12 4.19 -30.07
CA ARG A 84 7.96 4.88 -28.79
C ARG A 84 8.10 3.88 -27.65
N ASN A 85 9.33 3.46 -27.38
CA ASN A 85 9.60 2.58 -26.25
C ASN A 85 9.84 3.42 -25.00
N TRP A 86 9.29 2.99 -23.87
CA TRP A 86 9.67 3.45 -22.55
C TRP A 86 10.96 2.77 -22.14
N GLU A 87 11.93 3.58 -21.74
CA GLU A 87 13.08 3.13 -20.98
C GLU A 87 12.69 3.07 -19.50
N VAL A 88 12.92 1.93 -18.86
CA VAL A 88 12.66 1.71 -17.44
C VAL A 88 13.96 1.28 -16.78
N ARG A 89 14.44 2.08 -15.83
CA ARG A 89 15.68 1.82 -15.09
C ARG A 89 15.38 1.53 -13.63
N GLY A 90 16.24 0.72 -13.03
CA GLY A 90 16.08 0.30 -11.66
C GLY A 90 17.27 -0.50 -11.17
N TYR A 91 17.11 -1.11 -10.00
CA TYR A 91 18.05 -2.06 -9.46
C TYR A 91 17.33 -3.25 -8.82
N GLN A 92 17.96 -4.42 -8.87
CA GLN A 92 17.56 -5.57 -8.06
C GLN A 92 18.43 -5.60 -6.80
N ARG A 93 17.81 -5.71 -5.63
CA ARG A 93 18.52 -5.87 -4.36
C ARG A 93 18.82 -7.35 -4.13
N ALA A 94 20.10 -7.69 -4.10
CA ALA A 94 20.56 -9.05 -3.81
C ALA A 94 20.50 -9.34 -2.30
N THR A 95 20.66 -10.62 -1.94
CA THR A 95 20.57 -11.11 -0.55
C THR A 95 21.69 -10.57 0.35
N ASP A 96 22.84 -10.22 -0.24
CA ASP A 96 23.98 -9.62 0.44
C ASP A 96 23.84 -8.09 0.63
N GLY A 97 22.71 -7.52 0.22
CA GLY A 97 22.45 -6.08 0.27
C GLY A 97 23.03 -5.30 -0.91
N SER A 98 23.75 -5.95 -1.83
CA SER A 98 24.25 -5.29 -3.04
C SER A 98 23.11 -4.96 -4.01
N HIS A 99 23.32 -3.94 -4.85
CA HIS A 99 22.35 -3.49 -5.85
C HIS A 99 22.88 -3.77 -7.25
N VAL A 100 22.14 -4.57 -8.02
CA VAL A 100 22.44 -4.87 -9.42
C VAL A 100 21.56 -3.97 -10.31
N PRO A 101 22.12 -2.97 -11.00
CA PRO A 101 21.33 -2.09 -11.85
C PRO A 101 20.82 -2.81 -13.10
N PHE A 102 19.66 -2.41 -13.60
CA PHE A 102 19.12 -2.86 -14.88
C PHE A 102 18.47 -1.72 -15.66
N CYS A 103 18.35 -1.93 -16.96
CA CYS A 103 17.58 -1.11 -17.89
C CYS A 103 16.77 -2.04 -18.80
N LEU A 104 15.48 -1.77 -18.95
CA LEU A 104 14.59 -2.51 -19.83
C LEU A 104 13.75 -1.56 -20.68
N PHE A 105 13.39 -2.02 -21.87
CA PHE A 105 12.52 -1.28 -22.79
C PHE A 105 11.15 -1.94 -22.86
N ALA A 106 10.10 -1.15 -22.70
CA ALA A 106 8.71 -1.60 -22.79
C ALA A 106 7.90 -0.69 -23.70
N GLU A 107 7.01 -1.25 -24.52
CA GLU A 107 6.12 -0.44 -25.36
C GLU A 107 5.08 0.33 -24.52
N ASN A 108 4.61 -0.29 -23.44
CA ASN A 108 3.63 0.27 -22.52
C ASN A 108 4.07 0.06 -21.07
N VAL A 109 3.84 1.06 -20.22
CA VAL A 109 4.12 1.00 -18.77
C VAL A 109 2.88 1.41 -18.00
N ALA A 110 2.44 0.54 -17.08
CA ALA A 110 1.38 0.84 -16.13
C ALA A 110 1.99 0.95 -14.72
N LEU A 111 1.83 2.11 -14.08
CA LEU A 111 2.27 2.32 -12.70
C LEU A 111 1.13 1.97 -11.75
N ALA A 112 1.29 0.85 -11.04
CA ALA A 112 0.36 0.38 -10.01
C ALA A 112 1.04 0.39 -8.63
N THR A 113 1.68 1.51 -8.28
CA THR A 113 2.54 1.65 -7.08
C THR A 113 1.77 1.67 -5.76
N GLY A 114 0.44 1.67 -5.80
CA GLY A 114 -0.38 1.90 -4.61
C GLY A 114 -0.13 3.28 -4.00
N SER A 115 -0.64 3.50 -2.79
CA SER A 115 -0.57 4.79 -2.07
C SER A 115 0.10 4.70 -0.70
N PHE A 116 0.72 3.56 -0.35
CA PHE A 116 1.14 3.25 1.03
C PHE A 116 2.46 2.45 1.11
N ASP A 117 3.42 2.71 0.22
CA ASP A 117 4.75 2.07 0.29
C ASP A 117 5.60 2.57 1.47
N SER A 118 5.31 3.77 1.99
CA SER A 118 5.89 4.29 3.22
C SER A 118 4.81 4.75 4.20
N PRO A 119 4.83 4.32 5.48
CA PRO A 119 3.91 4.83 6.48
C PRO A 119 4.05 6.35 6.65
N GLY A 120 2.91 7.04 6.75
CA GLY A 120 2.90 8.46 7.08
C GLY A 120 3.46 8.68 8.49
N ARG A 121 4.40 9.63 8.63
CA ARG A 121 5.01 10.00 9.91
C ARG A 121 4.43 11.34 10.40
N LEU A 122 4.18 11.43 11.69
CA LEU A 122 3.72 12.63 12.38
C LEU A 122 4.83 13.66 12.59
N GLN A 123 6.09 13.22 12.60
CA GLN A 123 7.29 14.00 12.86
C GLN A 123 7.24 14.68 14.23
N VAL A 124 6.92 13.92 15.28
CA VAL A 124 6.78 14.40 16.66
C VAL A 124 7.75 13.71 17.61
N GLU A 125 8.01 14.34 18.76
CA GLU A 125 8.84 13.75 19.81
C GLU A 125 8.31 12.39 20.26
N GLY A 126 9.21 11.41 20.40
CA GLY A 126 8.89 10.06 20.82
C GLY A 126 8.30 9.13 19.75
N GLU A 127 8.11 9.60 18.51
CA GLU A 127 7.55 8.79 17.41
C GLU A 127 8.45 7.60 17.02
N ASP A 128 9.75 7.70 17.25
CA ASP A 128 10.73 6.66 16.90
C ASP A 128 11.03 5.69 18.06
N PHE A 129 10.28 5.75 19.17
CA PHE A 129 10.43 4.78 20.25
C PHE A 129 10.05 3.35 19.79
N PRO A 130 10.70 2.30 20.33
CA PRO A 130 10.55 0.91 19.86
C PRO A 130 9.15 0.30 20.10
N PHE A 131 8.30 0.96 20.87
CA PHE A 131 6.91 0.56 21.12
C PHE A 131 5.90 1.33 20.26
N VAL A 132 6.34 2.28 19.43
CA VAL A 132 5.52 2.99 18.44
C VAL A 132 5.57 2.21 17.12
N LEU A 133 4.40 1.82 16.62
CA LEU A 133 4.27 0.99 15.42
C LEU A 133 3.58 1.80 14.32
N HIS A 134 4.16 1.80 13.13
CA HIS A 134 3.69 2.59 11.98
C HIS A 134 2.97 1.76 10.92
N SER A 135 3.01 0.43 11.03
CA SER A 135 2.41 -0.48 10.06
C SER A 135 1.51 -1.52 10.71
N MET A 136 0.46 -1.93 9.99
CA MET A 136 -0.42 -3.02 10.39
C MET A 136 0.34 -4.36 10.50
N SER A 137 1.40 -4.54 9.70
CA SER A 137 2.26 -5.72 9.78
C SER A 137 2.96 -5.81 11.12
N ASP A 138 3.58 -4.71 11.57
CA ASP A 138 4.28 -4.67 12.85
C ASP A 138 3.31 -4.81 14.03
N PHE A 139 2.13 -4.19 13.92
CA PHE A 139 1.07 -4.32 14.92
C PHE A 139 0.58 -5.77 15.04
N GLY A 140 0.30 -6.44 13.93
CA GLY A 140 -0.07 -7.86 13.90
C GLY A 140 1.02 -8.77 14.48
N ALA A 141 2.28 -8.49 14.17
CA ALA A 141 3.41 -9.22 14.74
C ALA A 141 3.54 -9.00 16.26
N ALA A 142 3.30 -7.79 16.76
CA ALA A 142 3.29 -7.48 18.18
C ALA A 142 2.18 -8.23 18.94
N ILE A 143 0.98 -8.29 18.36
CA ILE A 143 -0.15 -9.07 18.89
C ILE A 143 0.20 -10.56 18.94
N SER A 144 0.75 -11.11 17.85
CA SER A 144 1.10 -12.52 17.74
C SER A 144 2.17 -12.94 18.76
N LYS A 145 3.08 -12.02 19.10
CA LYS A 145 4.09 -12.20 20.16
C LYS A 145 3.52 -12.08 21.58
N GLY A 146 2.22 -11.80 21.73
CA GLY A 146 1.55 -11.67 23.03
C GLY A 146 1.88 -10.39 23.78
N LYS A 147 2.43 -9.36 23.12
CA LYS A 147 2.83 -8.09 23.77
C LYS A 147 1.71 -7.38 24.52
N PHE A 148 0.45 -7.69 24.19
CA PHE A 148 -0.75 -7.05 24.75
C PHE A 148 -1.61 -8.00 25.60
N ARG A 149 -1.10 -9.19 25.97
CA ARG A 149 -1.86 -10.18 26.78
C ARG A 149 -1.79 -9.84 28.27
N GLY A 150 -2.94 -9.68 28.94
CA GLY A 150 -3.07 -9.44 30.39
C GLY A 150 -4.10 -8.35 30.73
N LYS A 151 -4.07 -7.80 31.94
CA LYS A 151 -4.67 -6.48 32.27
C LYS A 151 -3.79 -5.38 31.61
N ALA A 152 -3.74 -5.39 30.28
CA ALA A 152 -2.88 -4.49 29.52
C ALA A 152 -3.49 -3.08 29.48
N ASP A 153 -2.63 -2.07 29.57
CA ASP A 153 -2.99 -0.70 29.23
C ASP A 153 -3.53 -0.64 27.80
N PRO A 154 -4.48 0.26 27.51
CA PRO A 154 -5.06 0.36 26.18
C PRO A 154 -4.02 0.75 25.13
N VAL A 155 -4.17 0.19 23.93
CA VAL A 155 -3.39 0.62 22.76
C VAL A 155 -3.98 1.91 22.23
N LEU A 156 -3.12 2.93 22.09
CA LEU A 156 -3.47 4.18 21.44
C LEU A 156 -3.32 4.03 19.92
N ILE A 157 -4.41 4.23 19.19
CA ILE A 157 -4.43 4.24 17.73
C ILE A 157 -4.63 5.68 17.26
N VAL A 158 -3.70 6.20 16.48
CA VAL A 158 -3.71 7.58 15.99
C VAL A 158 -4.04 7.62 14.50
N GLY A 159 -5.11 8.32 14.12
CA GLY A 159 -5.46 8.57 12.73
C GLY A 159 -6.93 8.37 12.40
N ALA A 160 -7.40 9.06 11.36
CA ALA A 160 -8.80 9.01 10.89
C ALA A 160 -8.99 8.22 9.58
N GLY A 161 -8.01 7.40 9.18
CA GLY A 161 -8.03 6.66 7.91
C GLY A 161 -8.50 5.21 8.04
N LEU A 162 -8.64 4.51 6.91
CA LEU A 162 -8.98 3.08 6.88
C LEU A 162 -7.99 2.23 7.67
N THR A 163 -6.69 2.49 7.55
CA THR A 163 -5.66 1.76 8.31
C THR A 163 -5.87 1.87 9.82
N ALA A 164 -6.31 3.03 10.31
CA ALA A 164 -6.62 3.21 11.73
C ALA A 164 -7.87 2.42 12.13
N ALA A 165 -8.92 2.42 11.29
CA ALA A 165 -10.10 1.57 11.50
C ALA A 165 -9.74 0.07 11.56
N ASP A 166 -8.84 -0.37 10.68
CA ASP A 166 -8.39 -1.76 10.60
C ASP A 166 -7.58 -2.15 11.83
N ALA A 167 -6.75 -1.22 12.34
CA ALA A 167 -6.04 -1.41 13.60
C ALA A 167 -7.00 -1.54 14.79
N VAL A 168 -8.04 -0.70 14.86
CA VAL A 168 -9.06 -0.76 15.91
C VAL A 168 -9.78 -2.10 15.89
N LEU A 169 -10.22 -2.55 14.72
CA LEU A 169 -10.88 -3.85 14.56
C LEU A 169 -9.95 -5.01 14.90
N CYS A 170 -8.69 -4.95 14.48
CA CYS A 170 -7.68 -5.97 14.80
C CYS A 170 -7.46 -6.10 16.31
N ALA A 171 -7.31 -4.96 17.00
CA ALA A 171 -7.17 -4.93 18.46
C ALA A 171 -8.41 -5.49 19.16
N TYR A 172 -9.60 -5.05 18.72
CA TYR A 172 -10.89 -5.52 19.25
C TYR A 172 -11.05 -7.04 19.14
N ASN A 173 -10.76 -7.61 17.96
CA ASN A 173 -10.83 -9.06 17.71
C ASN A 173 -9.85 -9.88 18.57
N ASN A 174 -8.81 -9.24 19.09
CA ASN A 174 -7.82 -9.86 19.98
C ASN A 174 -8.07 -9.52 21.47
N ASN A 175 -9.22 -8.92 21.81
CA ASN A 175 -9.58 -8.48 23.16
C ASN A 175 -8.58 -7.48 23.77
N ILE A 176 -8.01 -6.60 22.96
CA ILE A 176 -7.08 -5.56 23.39
C ILE A 176 -7.87 -4.25 23.59
N PRO A 177 -7.81 -3.60 24.77
CA PRO A 177 -8.45 -2.30 24.97
C PRO A 177 -7.85 -1.23 24.04
N VAL A 178 -8.69 -0.33 23.52
CA VAL A 178 -8.28 0.67 22.51
C VAL A 178 -8.69 2.07 22.93
N ILE A 179 -7.77 3.03 22.77
CA ILE A 179 -8.10 4.46 22.69
C ILE A 179 -7.83 4.90 21.25
N HIS A 180 -8.86 5.41 20.58
CA HIS A 180 -8.74 5.87 19.18
C HIS A 180 -8.74 7.40 19.14
N VAL A 181 -7.65 8.01 18.65
CA VAL A 181 -7.45 9.46 18.62
C VAL A 181 -7.27 9.96 17.19
N PHE A 182 -7.93 11.07 16.88
CA PHE A 182 -7.80 11.75 15.58
C PHE A 182 -8.11 13.25 15.70
N ARG A 183 -7.61 14.04 14.74
CA ARG A 183 -7.65 15.52 14.77
C ARG A 183 -9.03 16.13 14.51
N ARG A 184 -9.94 15.40 13.88
CA ARG A 184 -11.27 15.89 13.49
C ARG A 184 -12.30 15.60 14.57
N ARG A 185 -13.35 16.44 14.67
CA ARG A 185 -14.47 16.19 15.59
C ARG A 185 -15.23 14.94 15.14
N VAL A 186 -15.73 14.13 16.07
CA VAL A 186 -16.59 12.97 15.75
C VAL A 186 -17.85 13.38 14.95
N THR A 187 -18.31 14.62 15.15
CA THR A 187 -19.45 15.20 14.41
C THR A 187 -19.12 15.61 12.97
N ASP A 188 -17.86 15.65 12.56
CA ASP A 188 -17.45 15.97 11.19
C ASP A 188 -17.95 14.90 10.21
N THR A 189 -18.68 15.29 9.16
CA THR A 189 -19.26 14.39 8.14
C THR A 189 -18.23 13.93 7.12
N SER A 190 -17.09 14.61 7.02
CA SER A 190 -15.97 14.24 6.15
C SER A 190 -15.11 13.11 6.72
N LEU A 191 -15.39 12.65 7.94
CA LEU A 191 -14.73 11.49 8.53
C LEU A 191 -15.11 10.22 7.76
N ILE A 192 -14.09 9.48 7.35
CA ILE A 192 -14.27 8.23 6.60
C ILE A 192 -15.11 7.22 7.37
N PHE A 193 -15.06 7.25 8.70
CA PHE A 193 -15.81 6.35 9.60
C PHE A 193 -17.32 6.38 9.38
N LYS A 194 -17.87 7.53 8.97
CA LYS A 194 -19.31 7.66 8.67
C LYS A 194 -19.69 7.12 7.29
N GLN A 195 -18.71 6.90 6.44
CA GLN A 195 -18.87 6.35 5.08
C GLN A 195 -18.56 4.85 5.06
N LEU A 196 -18.10 4.28 6.18
CA LEU A 196 -17.77 2.87 6.26
C LEU A 196 -19.04 2.02 6.19
N PRO A 197 -19.06 0.93 5.40
CA PRO A 197 -20.21 0.05 5.37
C PRO A 197 -20.46 -0.56 6.76
N LYS A 198 -21.67 -0.36 7.30
CA LYS A 198 -22.09 -0.86 8.63
C LYS A 198 -21.85 -2.36 8.84
N LYS A 199 -21.94 -3.16 7.77
CA LYS A 199 -21.65 -4.60 7.81
C LYS A 199 -20.18 -4.91 8.09
N LEU A 200 -19.26 -4.07 7.60
CA LEU A 200 -17.81 -4.30 7.70
C LEU A 200 -17.19 -3.61 8.93
N TYR A 201 -17.80 -2.51 9.39
CA TYR A 201 -17.33 -1.70 10.51
C TYR A 201 -18.45 -1.41 11.53
N PRO A 202 -19.08 -2.45 12.10
CA PRO A 202 -20.21 -2.28 13.00
C PRO A 202 -19.88 -1.43 14.25
N GLU A 203 -18.63 -1.44 14.71
CA GLU A 203 -18.12 -0.69 15.86
C GLU A 203 -18.23 0.83 15.68
N TYR A 204 -18.06 1.35 14.45
CA TYR A 204 -18.23 2.77 14.16
C TYR A 204 -19.71 3.20 14.03
N HIS A 205 -20.63 2.23 14.07
CA HIS A 205 -22.07 2.45 13.93
C HIS A 205 -22.85 2.14 15.21
N LYS A 206 -22.22 1.46 16.17
CA LYS A 206 -22.72 1.27 17.53
C LYS A 206 -22.25 2.47 18.35
N GLY A 207 -23.00 3.58 18.24
CA GLY A 207 -22.83 4.85 18.95
C GLY A 207 -21.53 4.99 19.75
N ILE A 208 -20.49 5.52 19.11
CA ILE A 208 -19.39 6.18 19.84
C ILE A 208 -20.01 7.49 20.34
N ALA A 209 -20.57 7.45 21.55
CA ALA A 209 -21.00 8.59 22.34
C ALA A 209 -20.18 8.61 23.62
#